data_AF-A0A397VRE9-F1
#
_entry.id   AF-A0A397VRE9-F1
#
_cell.length_a   1.000
_cell.length_b   1.000
_cell.length_c   1.000
_cell.angle_alpha   90.00
_cell.angle_beta   90.00
_cell.angle_gamma   90.00
#
_symmetry.space_group_name_H-M   'P 1'
#
loop_
_entity.id
_entity.type
_entity.pdbx_description
1 polymer ?
#
loop_
_entity_poly.entity_id
_entity_poly.type
_entity_poly.pdbx_seq_one_letter_code
_entity_poly.pdbx_strand_id
1 'polypeptide(L)'
;MKDDIEKWIKSCTKSYCNSLNSISWHELYPLYEMFEKDLRQKVKSVLGINDQSENFTREKVLMTGSILIEDSAYYYRVTFPTILNSNKFQIFGKLMTKDGTPIDKTVVKFKSMDIRGFSTKVENFNETDEILMNSQIAWLMIGIPGEVGFFSTKTRDIIILNFGTNQCPSNLKTTIKFPETLPSNSVIVTSFIYPSLNNEPSFVVKFQYYYNNEIKLKICDYSSSFQNDIDSELFNSDNELERFEFSIQWFILLFPEDLEFNGADVDPDFLVTSVHLKAIGQKIKELITTELKIHDNTKQPFPSIEEIKKWNQERVVIF
;
A
#
# COMPACT_ATOMS: atom_id res chain seq x y z
N MET A 1 -14.64 -19.58 -55.97
CA MET A 1 -14.35 -18.44 -55.08
C MET A 1 -15.31 -17.26 -55.31
N LYS A 2 -15.36 -16.64 -56.49
CA LYS A 2 -16.22 -15.46 -56.73
C LYS A 2 -17.72 -15.80 -56.62
N ASP A 3 -18.13 -16.94 -57.18
CA ASP A 3 -19.52 -17.43 -57.13
C ASP A 3 -19.96 -17.82 -55.71
N ASP A 4 -19.01 -18.19 -54.85
CA ASP A 4 -19.26 -18.55 -53.45
C ASP A 4 -19.55 -17.31 -52.61
N ILE A 5 -18.87 -16.19 -52.88
CA ILE A 5 -19.17 -14.88 -52.31
C ILE A 5 -20.57 -14.42 -52.76
N GLU A 6 -20.92 -14.59 -54.04
CA GLU A 6 -22.28 -14.30 -54.51
C GLU A 6 -23.35 -15.17 -53.84
N LYS A 7 -23.11 -16.48 -53.70
CA LYS A 7 -24.01 -17.38 -52.93
C LYS A 7 -24.13 -16.94 -51.48
N TRP A 8 -23.03 -16.55 -50.83
CA TRP A 8 -23.03 -16.08 -49.45
C TRP A 8 -23.84 -14.79 -49.29
N ILE A 9 -23.61 -13.77 -50.13
CA ILE A 9 -24.41 -12.53 -50.14
C ILE A 9 -25.90 -12.84 -50.39
N LYS A 10 -26.21 -13.74 -51.33
CA LYS A 10 -27.59 -14.21 -51.60
C LYS A 10 -28.20 -15.02 -50.46
N SER A 11 -27.40 -15.60 -49.55
CA SER A 11 -27.88 -16.28 -48.34
C SER A 11 -28.17 -15.29 -47.20
N CYS A 12 -27.32 -14.28 -47.02
CA CYS A 12 -27.50 -13.21 -46.04
C CYS A 12 -28.72 -12.30 -46.34
N THR A 13 -29.11 -12.19 -47.61
CA THR A 13 -30.22 -11.34 -48.07
C THR A 13 -31.56 -12.06 -48.27
N LYS A 14 -31.58 -13.40 -48.27
CA LYS A 14 -32.81 -14.22 -48.40
C LYS A 14 -33.32 -14.83 -47.10
N SER A 15 -32.46 -14.90 -46.08
CA SER A 15 -32.80 -15.53 -44.82
C SER A 15 -33.71 -14.63 -43.98
N TYR A 16 -34.60 -15.25 -43.21
CA TYR A 16 -35.26 -14.60 -42.08
C TYR A 16 -34.20 -14.07 -41.10
N CYS A 17 -34.51 -13.01 -40.33
CA CYS A 17 -33.57 -12.21 -39.54
C CYS A 17 -32.63 -13.00 -38.61
N ASN A 18 -32.99 -14.24 -38.27
CA ASN A 18 -32.23 -15.23 -37.51
C ASN A 18 -30.80 -15.52 -38.05
N SER A 19 -30.45 -15.12 -39.28
CA SER A 19 -29.08 -15.26 -39.83
C SER A 19 -28.23 -13.98 -39.71
N LEU A 20 -28.78 -12.88 -39.20
CA LEU A 20 -28.05 -11.63 -39.05
C LEU A 20 -27.07 -11.74 -37.87
N ASN A 21 -25.83 -11.31 -38.11
CA ASN A 21 -24.74 -11.36 -37.14
C ASN A 21 -24.10 -9.97 -37.03
N SER A 22 -23.53 -9.63 -35.86
CA SER A 22 -22.72 -8.41 -35.73
C SER A 22 -21.43 -8.58 -36.53
N ILE A 23 -21.20 -7.70 -37.51
CA ILE A 23 -19.99 -7.68 -38.35
C ILE A 23 -18.99 -6.60 -37.93
N SER A 24 -19.41 -5.65 -37.10
CA SER A 24 -18.60 -4.58 -36.54
C SER A 24 -19.31 -3.93 -35.34
N TRP A 25 -18.51 -3.34 -34.44
CA TRP A 25 -19.00 -2.50 -33.35
C TRP A 25 -18.57 -1.06 -33.64
N HIS A 26 -19.50 -0.11 -33.61
CA HIS A 26 -19.20 1.30 -33.90
C HIS A 26 -18.85 2.07 -32.63
N GLU A 27 -19.64 1.84 -31.57
CA GLU A 27 -19.47 2.40 -30.23
C GLU A 27 -19.63 1.30 -29.19
N LEU A 28 -18.95 1.43 -28.05
CA LEU A 28 -19.04 0.51 -26.91
C LEU A 28 -19.18 1.32 -25.64
N TYR A 29 -20.32 1.21 -24.98
CA TYR A 29 -20.60 1.85 -23.69
C TYR A 29 -20.41 0.85 -22.55
N PRO A 30 -19.72 1.22 -21.46
CA PRO A 30 -19.69 0.39 -20.26
C PRO A 30 -21.07 0.37 -19.60
N LEU A 31 -21.50 -0.79 -19.10
CA LEU A 31 -22.88 -1.04 -18.63
C LEU A 31 -23.41 0.01 -17.63
N TYR A 32 -22.53 0.60 -16.81
CA TYR A 32 -22.94 1.62 -15.83
C TYR A 32 -23.47 2.91 -16.48
N GLU A 33 -23.18 3.18 -17.75
CA GLU A 33 -23.69 4.34 -18.51
C GLU A 33 -25.09 4.12 -19.09
N MET A 34 -25.65 2.92 -18.93
CA MET A 34 -27.09 2.67 -19.13
C MET A 34 -27.92 3.06 -17.90
N PHE A 35 -27.29 3.22 -16.72
CA PHE A 35 -28.00 3.56 -15.48
C PHE A 35 -28.36 5.05 -15.39
N GLU A 36 -29.42 5.34 -14.64
CA GLU A 36 -29.81 6.69 -14.25
C GLU A 36 -28.68 7.44 -13.51
N LYS A 37 -28.71 8.78 -13.55
CA LYS A 37 -27.63 9.65 -13.10
C LYS A 37 -27.06 9.28 -11.73
N ASP A 38 -27.93 9.08 -10.74
CA ASP A 38 -27.52 8.86 -9.35
C ASP A 38 -26.86 7.49 -9.15
N LEU A 39 -27.37 6.45 -9.80
CA LEU A 39 -26.76 5.11 -9.77
C LEU A 39 -25.45 5.10 -10.58
N ARG A 40 -25.41 5.78 -11.73
CA ARG A 40 -24.21 5.99 -12.54
C ARG A 40 -23.10 6.69 -11.74
N GLN A 41 -23.43 7.75 -10.99
CA GLN A 41 -22.50 8.46 -10.12
C GLN A 41 -22.01 7.58 -8.95
N LYS A 42 -22.90 6.80 -8.31
CA LYS A 42 -22.51 5.82 -7.29
C LYS A 42 -21.54 4.78 -7.84
N VAL A 43 -21.82 4.21 -9.03
CA VAL A 43 -20.92 3.22 -9.66
C VAL A 43 -19.59 3.86 -10.08
N LYS A 44 -19.58 5.07 -10.64
CA LYS A 44 -18.33 5.79 -10.94
C LYS A 44 -17.47 6.02 -9.69
N SER A 45 -18.09 6.45 -8.58
CA SER A 45 -17.42 6.61 -7.28
C SER A 45 -16.82 5.28 -6.77
N VAL A 46 -17.59 4.18 -6.83
CA VAL A 46 -17.10 2.83 -6.46
C VAL A 46 -15.97 2.35 -7.38
N LEU A 47 -15.98 2.71 -8.67
CA LEU A 47 -14.95 2.31 -9.63
C LEU A 47 -13.71 3.22 -9.65
N GLY A 48 -13.72 4.35 -8.93
CA GLY A 48 -12.66 5.36 -9.04
C GLY A 48 -12.64 6.08 -10.39
N ILE A 49 -13.79 6.21 -11.05
CA ILE A 49 -13.97 6.92 -12.34
C ILE A 49 -14.32 8.38 -12.05
N ASN A 50 -13.58 9.31 -12.66
CA ASN A 50 -13.57 10.71 -12.26
C ASN A 50 -14.65 11.56 -12.98
N ASP A 51 -15.67 12.01 -12.23
CA ASP A 51 -16.64 13.03 -12.68
C ASP A 51 -16.50 14.31 -11.82
N GLN A 52 -15.43 15.06 -12.07
CA GLN A 52 -15.27 16.50 -11.72
C GLN A 52 -15.46 16.93 -10.25
N SER A 53 -15.38 16.02 -9.27
CA SER A 53 -15.33 16.38 -7.84
C SER A 53 -13.90 16.68 -7.41
N GLU A 54 -13.63 17.91 -6.96
CA GLU A 54 -12.27 18.38 -6.61
C GLU A 54 -11.65 17.66 -5.40
N ASN A 55 -12.47 17.03 -4.55
CA ASN A 55 -12.06 16.32 -3.33
C ASN A 55 -12.20 14.79 -3.43
N PHE A 56 -12.21 14.21 -4.64
CA PHE A 56 -12.39 12.76 -4.83
C PHE A 56 -11.06 11.99 -5.01
N THR A 57 -10.60 11.34 -3.94
CA THR A 57 -9.56 10.30 -4.02
C THR A 57 -10.07 9.14 -4.88
N ARG A 58 -9.36 8.77 -5.95
CA ARG A 58 -9.76 7.68 -6.88
C ARG A 58 -9.39 6.30 -6.33
N GLU A 59 -8.31 6.27 -5.56
CA GLU A 59 -7.77 5.14 -4.84
C GLU A 59 -8.73 4.67 -3.75
N LYS A 60 -8.75 3.36 -3.48
CA LYS A 60 -9.50 2.70 -2.41
C LYS A 60 -8.63 1.60 -1.81
N VAL A 61 -8.94 1.17 -0.58
CA VAL A 61 -8.44 -0.11 -0.07
C VAL A 61 -9.23 -1.21 -0.79
N LEU A 62 -8.56 -2.02 -1.59
CA LEU A 62 -9.18 -2.95 -2.53
C LEU A 62 -9.39 -4.35 -1.95
N MET A 63 -8.46 -4.81 -1.11
CA MET A 63 -8.40 -6.17 -0.57
C MET A 63 -7.59 -6.14 0.74
N THR A 64 -7.90 -7.00 1.70
CA THR A 64 -7.14 -7.19 2.93
C THR A 64 -6.80 -8.65 3.18
N GLY A 65 -5.70 -8.91 3.88
CA GLY A 65 -5.21 -10.27 4.12
C GLY A 65 -4.43 -10.42 5.41
N SER A 66 -4.25 -11.68 5.78
CA SER A 66 -3.42 -12.12 6.90
C SER A 66 -2.56 -13.29 6.45
N ILE A 67 -1.38 -13.42 7.05
CA ILE A 67 -0.43 -14.51 6.78
C ILE A 67 0.10 -14.95 8.14
N LEU A 68 -0.10 -16.21 8.51
CA LEU A 68 0.52 -16.79 9.69
C LEU A 68 2.02 -17.00 9.44
N ILE A 69 2.86 -16.74 10.44
CA ILE A 69 4.31 -16.99 10.38
C ILE A 69 4.61 -18.39 10.95
N GLU A 70 5.40 -19.17 10.20
CA GLU A 70 5.84 -20.51 10.54
C GLU A 70 7.35 -20.67 10.30
N ASP A 71 8.03 -21.36 11.21
CA ASP A 71 9.50 -21.37 11.39
C ASP A 71 10.32 -21.85 10.18
N SER A 72 9.68 -22.46 9.19
CA SER A 72 10.34 -23.04 8.00
C SER A 72 10.35 -22.13 6.76
N ALA A 73 9.59 -21.04 6.76
CA ALA A 73 9.31 -20.26 5.56
C ALA A 73 10.13 -18.96 5.45
N TYR A 74 11.21 -18.99 4.67
CA TYR A 74 12.00 -17.79 4.30
C TYR A 74 11.21 -16.78 3.44
N TYR A 75 10.16 -17.24 2.74
CA TYR A 75 9.26 -16.42 1.92
C TYR A 75 7.85 -17.00 1.93
N TYR A 76 6.86 -16.14 2.07
CA TYR A 76 5.43 -16.47 2.06
C TYR A 76 4.82 -16.01 0.73
N ARG A 77 4.19 -16.92 -0.03
CA ARG A 77 3.52 -16.57 -1.28
C ARG A 77 2.02 -16.37 -1.06
N VAL A 78 1.56 -15.13 -1.13
CA VAL A 78 0.14 -14.80 -1.19
C VAL A 78 -0.36 -15.00 -2.61
N THR A 79 -1.49 -15.68 -2.75
CA THR A 79 -2.24 -15.81 -4.00
C THR A 79 -3.60 -15.14 -3.83
N PHE A 80 -3.99 -14.29 -4.78
CA PHE A 80 -5.28 -13.60 -4.75
C PHE A 80 -6.43 -14.56 -5.13
N PRO A 81 -7.65 -14.36 -4.58
CA PRO A 81 -8.81 -15.22 -4.83
C PRO A 81 -9.37 -15.07 -6.25
N THR A 82 -8.93 -14.04 -6.98
CA THR A 82 -9.17 -13.85 -8.41
C THR A 82 -7.89 -13.33 -9.07
N ILE A 83 -7.74 -13.60 -10.37
CA ILE A 83 -6.77 -12.88 -11.19
C ILE A 83 -7.27 -11.44 -11.35
N LEU A 84 -6.36 -10.47 -11.21
CA LEU A 84 -6.62 -9.03 -11.35
C LEU A 84 -6.42 -8.57 -12.80
N ASN A 85 -7.05 -7.45 -13.17
CA ASN A 85 -6.87 -6.84 -14.49
C ASN A 85 -5.52 -6.13 -14.65
N SER A 86 -4.90 -5.71 -13.53
CA SER A 86 -3.66 -4.96 -13.53
C SER A 86 -2.88 -5.11 -12.22
N ASN A 87 -1.55 -5.03 -12.30
CA ASN A 87 -0.66 -4.97 -11.14
C ASN A 87 -0.38 -3.54 -10.65
N LYS A 88 -1.16 -2.54 -11.10
CA LYS A 88 -1.15 -1.15 -10.61
C LYS A 88 -1.75 -1.01 -9.21
N PHE A 89 -1.15 -1.69 -8.24
CA PHE A 89 -1.52 -1.61 -6.83
C PHE A 89 -0.29 -1.41 -5.93
N GLN A 90 -0.55 -1.20 -4.65
CA GLN A 90 0.43 -1.09 -3.59
C GLN A 90 0.00 -2.00 -2.43
N ILE A 91 0.94 -2.73 -1.84
CA ILE A 91 0.69 -3.54 -0.65
C ILE A 91 1.34 -2.84 0.55
N PHE A 92 0.58 -2.69 1.63
CA PHE A 92 1.05 -2.24 2.93
C PHE A 92 0.74 -3.33 3.94
N GLY A 93 1.66 -3.66 4.85
CA GLY A 93 1.41 -4.63 5.90
C GLY A 93 2.47 -4.61 6.98
N LYS A 94 2.10 -5.04 8.18
CA LYS A 94 2.98 -5.02 9.36
C LYS A 94 2.93 -6.36 10.08
N LEU A 95 4.06 -6.76 10.66
CA LEU A 95 4.12 -7.88 11.57
C LEU A 95 3.50 -7.50 12.92
N MET A 96 2.65 -8.37 13.44
CA MET A 96 1.98 -8.22 14.73
C MET A 96 1.77 -9.59 15.36
N THR A 97 1.54 -9.64 16.66
CA THR A 97 1.09 -10.86 17.34
C THR A 97 -0.32 -11.26 16.90
N LYS A 98 -0.75 -12.47 17.27
CA LYS A 98 -2.13 -12.94 17.01
C LYS A 98 -3.22 -12.07 17.65
N ASP A 99 -2.93 -11.40 18.79
CA ASP A 99 -3.80 -10.40 19.44
C ASP A 99 -3.75 -9.00 18.81
N GLY A 100 -2.89 -8.79 17.80
CA GLY A 100 -2.78 -7.54 17.05
C GLY A 100 -1.81 -6.50 17.64
N THR A 101 -0.98 -6.86 18.60
CA THR A 101 0.10 -5.99 19.10
C THR A 101 1.21 -5.87 18.04
N PRO A 102 1.54 -4.65 17.57
CA PRO A 102 2.58 -4.44 16.55
C PRO A 102 3.98 -4.87 17.00
N ILE A 103 4.81 -5.33 16.06
CA ILE A 103 6.20 -5.73 16.30
C ILE A 103 7.17 -4.75 15.64
N ASP A 104 7.44 -3.64 16.35
CA ASP A 104 8.16 -2.42 15.90
C ASP A 104 9.68 -2.59 15.67
N LYS A 105 10.19 -3.83 15.62
CA LYS A 105 11.60 -4.16 15.35
C LYS A 105 11.80 -5.07 14.13
N THR A 106 10.76 -5.21 13.31
CA THR A 106 10.76 -6.08 12.14
C THR A 106 10.42 -5.31 10.88
N VAL A 107 10.90 -5.83 9.75
CA VAL A 107 10.72 -5.24 8.42
C VAL A 107 9.99 -6.23 7.53
N VAL A 108 8.92 -5.79 6.86
CA VAL A 108 8.13 -6.66 5.98
C VAL A 108 8.40 -6.27 4.52
N LYS A 109 9.19 -7.09 3.81
CA LYS A 109 9.51 -6.87 2.40
C LYS A 109 8.41 -7.47 1.51
N PHE A 110 7.93 -6.71 0.53
CA PHE A 110 6.94 -7.16 -0.44
C PHE A 110 7.55 -7.19 -1.85
N LYS A 111 7.66 -8.38 -2.42
CA LYS A 111 8.35 -8.67 -3.69
C LYS A 111 7.45 -9.47 -4.64
N SER A 112 7.87 -9.63 -5.90
CA SER A 112 7.19 -10.45 -6.90
C SER A 112 5.67 -10.18 -7.02
N MET A 113 5.29 -8.90 -7.00
CA MET A 113 3.90 -8.43 -7.13
C MET A 113 3.43 -8.53 -8.58
N ASP A 114 2.39 -9.32 -8.81
CA ASP A 114 1.78 -9.56 -10.13
C ASP A 114 0.25 -9.66 -10.02
N ILE A 115 -0.43 -9.91 -11.14
CA ILE A 115 -1.91 -9.97 -11.20
C ILE A 115 -2.53 -11.18 -10.48
N ARG A 116 -1.73 -12.10 -9.95
CA ARG A 116 -2.16 -13.31 -9.22
C ARG A 116 -1.78 -13.29 -7.74
N GLY A 117 -0.91 -12.37 -7.30
CA GLY A 117 -0.47 -12.32 -5.91
C GLY A 117 0.85 -11.57 -5.70
N PHE A 118 1.48 -11.84 -4.58
CA PHE A 118 2.79 -11.31 -4.21
C PHE A 118 3.53 -12.28 -3.30
N SER A 119 4.84 -12.10 -3.15
CA SER A 119 5.65 -12.81 -2.16
C SER A 119 6.09 -11.84 -1.06
N THR A 120 6.13 -12.27 0.19
CA THR A 120 6.64 -11.46 1.30
C THR A 120 7.65 -12.20 2.16
N LYS A 121 8.50 -11.44 2.85
CA LYS A 121 9.54 -11.91 3.77
C LYS A 121 9.53 -11.01 5.00
N VAL A 122 9.56 -11.62 6.18
CA VAL A 122 9.91 -10.93 7.43
C VAL A 122 11.42 -10.86 7.53
N GLU A 123 11.95 -9.69 7.79
CA GLU A 123 13.29 -9.51 8.33
C GLU A 123 13.16 -9.08 9.78
N ASN A 124 13.32 -10.07 10.65
CA ASN A 124 13.54 -9.88 12.07
C ASN A 124 15.04 -9.67 12.32
N PHE A 125 15.33 -8.82 13.29
CA PHE A 125 16.67 -8.31 13.57
C PHE A 125 17.15 -8.57 15.01
N ASN A 126 16.26 -8.82 15.97
CA ASN A 126 16.60 -8.94 17.40
C ASN A 126 15.65 -9.82 18.22
N GLU A 127 14.51 -10.26 17.68
CA GLU A 127 13.53 -11.06 18.44
C GLU A 127 13.85 -12.55 18.33
N THR A 128 13.47 -13.33 19.35
CA THR A 128 13.63 -14.80 19.32
C THR A 128 12.63 -15.43 18.36
N ASP A 129 13.01 -16.58 17.78
CA ASP A 129 12.14 -17.33 16.85
C ASP A 129 10.76 -17.63 17.49
N GLU A 130 10.72 -17.90 18.81
CA GLU A 130 9.50 -18.11 19.61
C GLU A 130 8.43 -17.00 19.48
N ILE A 131 8.85 -15.75 19.27
CA ILE A 131 7.92 -14.62 19.07
C ILE A 131 7.36 -14.65 17.64
N LEU A 132 8.17 -15.03 16.65
CA LEU A 132 7.75 -15.15 15.26
C LEU A 132 6.73 -16.29 15.05
N MET A 133 6.89 -17.46 15.69
CA MET A 133 5.96 -18.61 15.57
C MET A 133 4.51 -18.28 16.00
N ASN A 134 4.31 -17.17 16.72
CA ASN A 134 3.00 -16.69 17.15
C ASN A 134 2.62 -15.30 16.60
N SER A 135 3.31 -14.88 15.53
CA SER A 135 3.05 -13.64 14.80
C SER A 135 2.28 -13.87 13.49
N GLN A 136 1.76 -12.78 12.94
CA GLN A 136 1.10 -12.72 11.64
C GLN A 136 1.50 -11.43 10.91
N ILE A 137 1.57 -11.48 9.56
CA ILE A 137 1.58 -10.27 8.74
C ILE A 137 0.14 -9.94 8.39
N ALA A 138 -0.41 -8.87 8.97
CA ALA A 138 -1.65 -8.27 8.47
C ALA A 138 -1.30 -7.30 7.33
N TRP A 139 -2.03 -7.36 6.22
CA TRP A 139 -1.79 -6.52 5.05
C TRP A 139 -3.08 -6.00 4.38
N LEU A 140 -2.92 -4.92 3.61
CA LEU A 140 -3.94 -4.29 2.80
C LEU A 140 -3.39 -3.88 1.43
N MET A 141 -4.23 -3.95 0.41
CA MET A 141 -3.94 -3.55 -0.97
C MET A 141 -4.64 -2.22 -1.28
N ILE A 142 -3.90 -1.25 -1.84
CA ILE A 142 -4.44 0.04 -2.29
C ILE A 142 -4.24 0.17 -3.81
N GLY A 143 -5.26 0.68 -4.50
CA GLY A 143 -5.20 0.99 -5.93
C GLY A 143 -6.51 1.62 -6.41
N ILE A 144 -6.64 1.81 -7.73
CA ILE A 144 -7.88 2.31 -8.34
C ILE A 144 -8.75 1.10 -8.74
N PRO A 145 -9.98 0.95 -8.20
CA PRO A 145 -10.84 -0.22 -8.45
C PRO A 145 -11.03 -0.56 -9.94
N GLY A 146 -11.30 0.44 -10.78
CA GLY A 146 -11.51 0.26 -12.22
C GLY A 146 -10.26 -0.12 -13.02
N GLU A 147 -9.06 0.14 -12.51
CA GLU A 147 -7.80 -0.27 -13.15
C GLU A 147 -7.35 -1.66 -12.69
N VAL A 148 -7.50 -1.96 -11.39
CA VAL A 148 -7.10 -3.25 -10.80
C VAL A 148 -8.14 -4.35 -11.08
N GLY A 149 -9.42 -3.99 -11.26
CA GLY A 149 -10.51 -4.92 -11.54
C GLY A 149 -11.12 -5.59 -10.30
N PHE A 150 -10.75 -5.17 -9.09
CA PHE A 150 -11.24 -5.74 -7.84
C PHE A 150 -11.46 -4.65 -6.78
N PHE A 151 -12.51 -4.79 -5.97
CA PHE A 151 -12.78 -3.98 -4.79
C PHE A 151 -13.73 -4.76 -3.86
N SER A 152 -13.18 -5.29 -2.77
CA SER A 152 -13.92 -6.06 -1.76
C SER A 152 -15.12 -5.29 -1.23
N THR A 153 -16.12 -5.99 -0.72
CA THR A 153 -17.19 -5.42 0.11
C THR A 153 -16.71 -5.08 1.52
N LYS A 154 -15.71 -5.80 2.06
CA LYS A 154 -15.19 -5.61 3.43
C LYS A 154 -14.44 -4.29 3.62
N THR A 155 -13.88 -3.73 2.56
CA THR A 155 -12.92 -2.62 2.62
C THR A 155 -13.51 -1.26 2.19
N ARG A 156 -14.78 -1.21 1.79
CA ARG A 156 -15.39 -0.03 1.13
C ARG A 156 -15.51 1.18 2.04
N ASP A 157 -15.68 0.92 3.33
CA ASP A 157 -15.86 1.95 4.36
C ASP A 157 -14.53 2.47 4.91
N ILE A 158 -13.39 1.94 4.47
CA ILE A 158 -12.06 2.52 4.74
C ILE A 158 -11.84 3.69 3.77
N ILE A 159 -11.89 4.91 4.30
CA ILE A 159 -11.74 6.12 3.49
C ILE A 159 -10.26 6.50 3.41
N ILE A 160 -9.77 6.76 2.19
CA ILE A 160 -8.43 7.34 1.98
C ILE A 160 -8.57 8.86 1.97
N LEU A 161 -8.10 9.51 3.04
CA LEU A 161 -8.19 10.96 3.22
C LEU A 161 -7.15 11.72 2.40
N ASN A 162 -5.93 11.19 2.34
CA ASN A 162 -4.82 11.81 1.63
C ASN A 162 -3.75 10.76 1.31
N PHE A 163 -2.89 11.02 0.33
CA PHE A 163 -1.78 10.15 -0.06
C PHE A 163 -0.69 10.94 -0.76
N GLY A 164 0.52 10.38 -0.84
CA GLY A 164 1.61 11.03 -1.53
C GLY A 164 2.83 10.16 -1.77
N THR A 165 3.88 10.78 -2.28
CA THR A 165 5.20 10.16 -2.42
C THR A 165 6.28 11.20 -2.14
N ASN A 166 7.06 10.98 -1.09
CA ASN A 166 8.16 11.85 -0.70
C ASN A 166 9.49 11.21 -1.13
N GLN A 167 10.26 11.88 -1.98
CA GLN A 167 11.68 11.54 -2.13
C GLN A 167 12.40 11.82 -0.81
N CYS A 168 13.34 10.95 -0.44
CA CYS A 168 14.15 11.16 0.75
C CYS A 168 15.57 11.57 0.36
N PRO A 169 16.07 12.72 0.87
CA PRO A 169 17.47 13.07 0.69
C PRO A 169 18.39 12.16 1.50
N SER A 170 19.65 12.08 1.08
CA SER A 170 20.72 11.28 1.69
C SER A 170 20.95 11.52 3.19
N ASN A 171 20.48 12.65 3.74
CA ASN A 171 20.57 12.97 5.18
C ASN A 171 19.60 12.16 6.08
N LEU A 172 18.86 11.21 5.51
CA LEU A 172 17.98 10.26 6.20
C LEU A 172 16.87 10.90 7.05
N LYS A 173 16.47 12.14 6.73
CA LYS A 173 15.37 12.85 7.38
C LYS A 173 14.39 13.35 6.32
N THR A 174 13.12 13.02 6.48
CA THR A 174 12.06 13.55 5.63
C THR A 174 10.87 14.05 6.44
N THR A 175 10.04 14.86 5.79
CA THR A 175 8.87 15.48 6.41
C THR A 175 7.69 15.30 5.47
N ILE A 176 6.70 14.54 5.92
CA ILE A 176 5.42 14.41 5.23
C ILE A 176 4.52 15.53 5.73
N LYS A 177 3.86 16.26 4.82
CA LYS A 177 2.97 17.39 5.14
C LYS A 177 1.55 17.13 4.68
N PHE A 178 0.57 17.59 5.43
CA PHE A 178 -0.85 17.46 5.12
C PHE A 178 -1.54 18.83 5.10
N PRO A 179 -2.52 19.06 4.21
CA PRO A 179 -3.18 20.36 4.09
C PRO A 179 -4.16 20.66 5.24
N GLU A 180 -4.68 19.63 5.90
CA GLU A 180 -5.81 19.73 6.85
C GLU A 180 -5.55 18.98 8.16
N THR A 181 -6.28 19.36 9.21
CA THR A 181 -6.28 18.68 10.51
C THR A 181 -7.01 17.34 10.41
N LEU A 182 -6.29 16.25 10.68
CA LEU A 182 -6.78 14.89 10.42
C LEU A 182 -7.67 14.36 11.59
N PRO A 183 -8.74 13.58 11.30
CA PRO A 183 -9.57 12.92 12.32
C PRO A 183 -8.76 12.05 13.29
N SER A 184 -9.21 11.96 14.55
CA SER A 184 -8.40 11.37 15.62
C SER A 184 -8.15 9.84 15.51
N ASN A 185 -8.98 9.16 14.72
CA ASN A 185 -8.91 7.75 14.32
C ASN A 185 -8.13 7.53 13.00
N SER A 186 -7.44 8.55 12.47
CA SER A 186 -6.60 8.42 11.29
C SER A 186 -5.33 7.60 11.55
N VAL A 187 -5.05 6.69 10.63
CA VAL A 187 -3.85 5.82 10.61
C VAL A 187 -3.03 6.16 9.37
N ILE A 188 -1.73 6.45 9.53
CA ILE A 188 -0.82 6.58 8.40
C ILE A 188 -0.14 5.24 8.10
N VAL A 189 -0.23 4.79 6.84
CA VAL A 189 0.54 3.66 6.33
C VAL A 189 1.64 4.15 5.39
N THR A 190 2.85 3.58 5.49
CA THR A 190 4.06 3.96 4.75
C THR A 190 4.70 2.75 4.08
N SER A 191 5.17 2.90 2.85
CA SER A 191 5.97 1.91 2.13
C SER A 191 7.17 2.61 1.51
N PHE A 192 8.33 1.99 1.66
CA PHE A 192 9.61 2.47 1.18
C PHE A 192 9.93 1.79 -0.13
N ILE A 193 10.25 2.60 -1.14
CA ILE A 193 10.59 2.13 -2.47
C ILE A 193 12.06 2.42 -2.74
N TYR A 194 12.80 1.39 -3.12
CA TYR A 194 14.25 1.42 -3.30
C TYR A 194 14.64 0.74 -4.63
N PRO A 195 15.85 1.02 -5.16
CA PRO A 195 16.33 0.40 -6.37
C PRO A 195 16.63 -1.09 -6.15
N SER A 196 16.31 -1.93 -7.13
CA SER A 196 16.62 -3.37 -7.13
C SER A 196 18.11 -3.63 -7.38
N LEU A 197 18.96 -3.23 -6.43
CA LEU A 197 20.39 -3.51 -6.41
C LEU A 197 20.69 -4.78 -5.61
N ASN A 198 21.87 -5.38 -5.83
CA ASN A 198 22.26 -6.65 -5.18
C ASN A 198 22.41 -6.54 -3.64
N ASN A 199 22.50 -5.32 -3.10
CA ASN A 199 22.43 -5.06 -1.67
C ASN A 199 20.99 -4.66 -1.32
N GLU A 200 20.21 -5.56 -0.72
CA GLU A 200 18.92 -5.17 -0.15
C GLU A 200 19.15 -4.30 1.10
N PRO A 201 18.72 -3.03 1.13
CA PRO A 201 19.12 -2.10 2.18
C PRO A 201 18.40 -2.41 3.51
N SER A 202 19.17 -2.51 4.60
CA SER A 202 18.69 -2.75 5.97
C SER A 202 18.62 -1.44 6.76
N PHE A 203 17.46 -0.79 6.75
CA PHE A 203 17.19 0.41 7.55
C PHE A 203 15.92 0.24 8.37
N VAL A 204 15.77 1.06 9.43
CA VAL A 204 14.56 1.16 10.25
C VAL A 204 14.12 2.63 10.27
N VAL A 205 12.81 2.87 10.24
CA VAL A 205 12.25 4.23 10.24
C VAL A 205 11.58 4.52 11.57
N LYS A 206 12.03 5.57 12.23
CA LYS A 206 11.51 6.02 13.53
C LYS A 206 10.73 7.33 13.32
N PHE A 207 9.43 7.28 13.55
CA PHE A 207 8.58 8.48 13.61
C PHE A 207 9.06 9.36 14.76
N GLN A 208 9.40 10.62 14.50
CA GLN A 208 9.95 11.52 15.54
C GLN A 208 8.85 12.26 16.29
N TYR A 209 7.98 12.98 15.58
CA TYR A 209 6.86 13.75 16.12
C TYR A 209 5.89 14.18 15.01
N TYR A 210 4.70 14.64 15.41
CA TYR A 210 3.69 15.30 14.56
C TYR A 210 3.54 16.75 15.04
N TYR A 211 3.80 17.74 14.20
CA TYR A 211 3.63 19.17 14.51
C TYR A 211 3.06 19.93 13.31
N ASN A 212 2.09 20.84 13.51
CA ASN A 212 1.55 21.70 12.45
C ASN A 212 1.19 20.97 11.14
N ASN A 213 0.56 19.79 11.23
CA ASN A 213 0.23 18.90 10.11
C ASN A 213 1.47 18.37 9.34
N GLU A 214 2.63 18.30 9.99
CA GLU A 214 3.85 17.69 9.49
C GLU A 214 4.26 16.49 10.36
N ILE A 215 4.48 15.32 9.74
CA ILE A 215 5.15 14.16 10.38
C ILE A 215 6.62 14.18 9.98
N LYS A 216 7.51 14.16 10.98
CA LYS A 216 8.94 13.94 10.74
C LYS A 216 9.32 12.48 10.92
N LEU A 217 10.02 11.96 9.91
CA LEU A 217 10.57 10.61 9.89
C LEU A 217 12.10 10.71 9.95
N LYS A 218 12.73 10.03 10.90
CA LYS A 218 14.16 9.73 10.87
C LYS A 218 14.33 8.31 10.38
N ILE A 219 15.20 8.14 9.40
CA ILE A 219 15.63 6.84 8.89
C ILE A 219 17.00 6.55 9.50
N CYS A 220 17.21 5.32 9.93
CA CYS A 220 18.44 4.89 10.58
C CYS A 220 18.97 3.65 9.85
N ASP A 221 20.28 3.59 9.64
CA ASP A 221 20.92 2.31 9.33
C ASP A 221 20.56 1.32 10.45
N TYR A 222 20.18 0.09 10.10
CA TYR A 222 19.87 -0.93 11.08
C TYR A 222 20.99 -1.05 12.13
N SER A 223 22.25 -1.13 11.68
CA SER A 223 23.44 -1.27 12.55
C SER A 223 23.57 -0.12 13.55
N SER A 224 23.47 1.12 13.08
CA SER A 224 23.53 2.34 13.91
C SER A 224 22.38 2.46 14.92
N SER A 225 21.26 1.79 14.68
CA SER A 225 19.98 2.10 15.34
C SER A 225 19.77 1.44 16.70
N PHE A 226 20.73 0.63 17.16
CA PHE A 226 20.71 -0.16 18.39
C PHE A 226 21.99 -0.05 19.26
N GLN A 227 22.99 0.77 18.89
CA GLN A 227 24.09 1.10 19.79
C GLN A 227 23.64 2.17 20.79
N ASN A 228 23.47 1.76 22.05
CA ASN A 228 23.29 2.67 23.19
C ASN A 228 24.64 2.90 23.89
N ASP A 229 24.92 4.16 24.22
CA ASP A 229 25.67 4.61 25.41
C ASP A 229 26.99 3.85 25.74
N ILE A 230 27.86 3.69 24.76
CA ILE A 230 29.30 3.49 24.97
C ILE A 230 30.04 4.54 24.14
N ASP A 231 30.99 5.26 24.75
CA ASP A 231 31.85 6.22 24.07
C ASP A 231 32.71 5.50 23.02
N SER A 232 32.27 5.57 21.75
CA SER A 232 32.97 4.97 20.62
C SER A 232 33.10 5.94 19.44
N GLU A 233 33.86 7.01 19.65
CA GLU A 233 34.66 7.62 18.58
C GLU A 233 35.60 6.55 17.98
N LEU A 234 35.11 5.67 17.08
CA LEU A 234 35.96 4.84 16.18
C LEU A 234 35.22 3.99 15.12
N PHE A 235 33.96 4.26 14.79
CA PHE A 235 33.29 3.65 13.61
C PHE A 235 32.57 4.69 12.74
N ASN A 236 33.33 5.35 11.85
CA ASN A 236 32.76 6.05 10.70
C ASN A 236 32.21 5.00 9.72
N SER A 237 30.92 4.69 9.82
CA SER A 237 30.17 3.97 8.77
C SER A 237 29.55 4.92 7.74
N ASP A 238 30.10 6.14 7.60
CA ASP A 238 29.76 7.08 6.54
C ASP A 238 30.10 6.46 5.18
N ASN A 239 29.10 6.04 4.39
CA ASN A 239 29.06 6.09 2.90
C ASN A 239 27.96 5.20 2.27
N GLU A 240 27.47 4.15 2.93
CA GLU A 240 26.55 3.19 2.27
C GLU A 240 25.16 3.79 2.04
N LEU A 241 24.46 4.21 3.10
CA LEU A 241 23.08 4.71 3.00
C LEU A 241 22.94 6.03 2.21
N GLU A 242 23.99 6.83 2.12
CA GLU A 242 24.00 8.09 1.34
C GLU A 242 23.88 7.86 -0.18
N ARG A 243 24.11 6.64 -0.66
CA ARG A 243 24.09 6.28 -2.10
C ARG A 243 22.75 5.79 -2.61
N PHE A 244 21.79 5.52 -1.72
CA PHE A 244 20.50 4.96 -2.11
C PHE A 244 19.43 6.04 -2.18
N GLU A 245 19.05 6.44 -3.40
CA GLU A 245 17.79 7.16 -3.61
C GLU A 245 16.62 6.24 -3.29
N PHE A 246 15.85 6.56 -2.24
CA PHE A 246 14.62 5.88 -1.90
C PHE A 246 13.48 6.87 -1.66
N SER A 247 12.24 6.41 -1.88
CA SER A 247 11.03 7.22 -1.75
C SER A 247 10.01 6.57 -0.83
N ILE A 248 9.24 7.38 -0.10
CA ILE A 248 8.18 6.92 0.78
C ILE A 248 6.84 7.15 0.08
N GLN A 249 6.17 6.08 -0.31
CA GLN A 249 4.74 6.09 -0.60
C GLN A 249 3.96 6.03 0.71
N TRP A 250 2.95 6.88 0.87
CA TRP A 250 2.16 6.94 2.09
C TRP A 250 0.69 7.22 1.79
N PHE A 251 -0.18 6.70 2.66
CA PHE A 251 -1.63 6.91 2.64
C PHE A 251 -2.13 7.17 4.06
N ILE A 252 -3.08 8.09 4.21
CA ILE A 252 -3.83 8.28 5.45
C ILE A 252 -5.18 7.60 5.30
N LEU A 253 -5.39 6.59 6.14
CA LEU A 253 -6.59 5.77 6.19
C LEU A 253 -7.45 6.19 7.37
N LEU A 254 -8.73 6.42 7.11
CA LEU A 254 -9.75 6.62 8.11
C LEU A 254 -10.56 5.32 8.23
N PHE A 255 -10.41 4.64 9.36
CA PHE A 255 -11.22 3.48 9.70
C PHE A 255 -12.47 3.92 10.48
N PRO A 256 -13.68 3.44 10.15
CA PRO A 256 -14.86 3.65 10.98
C PRO A 256 -14.65 3.09 12.40
N GLU A 257 -15.27 3.74 13.39
CA GLU A 257 -15.05 3.41 14.80
C GLU A 257 -15.51 1.98 15.10
N ASP A 258 -16.74 1.64 14.72
CA ASP A 258 -17.38 0.32 14.90
C ASP A 258 -16.84 -0.80 13.98
N LEU A 259 -15.88 -0.51 13.08
CA LEU A 259 -15.45 -1.50 12.08
C LEU A 259 -14.49 -2.54 12.69
N GLU A 260 -15.03 -3.73 12.96
CA GLU A 260 -14.31 -4.97 13.27
C GLU A 260 -14.11 -5.82 12.01
N PHE A 261 -12.87 -6.23 11.73
CA PHE A 261 -12.54 -7.07 10.57
C PHE A 261 -12.59 -8.56 10.91
N ASN A 262 -13.81 -9.09 10.93
CA ASN A 262 -14.09 -10.52 11.09
C ASN A 262 -13.69 -11.29 9.81
N GLY A 263 -12.47 -11.85 9.83
CA GLY A 263 -11.80 -12.53 8.72
C GLY A 263 -11.37 -11.62 7.57
N ALA A 264 -10.27 -11.97 6.90
CA ALA A 264 -9.73 -11.23 5.77
C ALA A 264 -10.49 -11.45 4.44
N ASP A 265 -10.10 -10.79 3.34
CA ASP A 265 -10.41 -11.27 1.98
C ASP A 265 -9.49 -12.43 1.57
N VAL A 266 -8.28 -12.48 2.14
CA VAL A 266 -7.29 -13.55 1.97
C VAL A 266 -6.78 -14.00 3.33
N ASP A 267 -7.40 -15.04 3.86
CA ASP A 267 -6.89 -15.88 4.96
C ASP A 267 -6.78 -17.30 4.38
N PRO A 268 -5.57 -17.76 4.00
CA PRO A 268 -5.40 -19.05 3.32
C PRO A 268 -5.64 -20.24 4.25
N ASP A 269 -5.49 -20.04 5.55
CA ASP A 269 -5.51 -21.08 6.57
C ASP A 269 -6.87 -21.17 7.28
N PHE A 270 -7.72 -20.14 7.13
CA PHE A 270 -9.00 -19.95 7.85
C PHE A 270 -8.85 -19.87 9.37
N LEU A 271 -7.65 -19.52 9.85
CA LEU A 271 -7.31 -19.47 11.28
C LEU A 271 -7.40 -18.05 11.87
N VAL A 272 -7.54 -17.00 11.05
CA VAL A 272 -7.47 -15.60 11.51
C VAL A 272 -8.86 -15.04 11.73
N THR A 273 -9.38 -15.24 12.94
CA THR A 273 -10.69 -14.74 13.37
C THR A 273 -10.82 -13.21 13.27
N SER A 274 -9.74 -12.47 13.52
CA SER A 274 -9.72 -11.00 13.57
C SER A 274 -8.47 -10.43 12.88
N VAL A 275 -8.66 -9.54 11.91
CA VAL A 275 -7.53 -8.88 11.23
C VAL A 275 -7.35 -7.47 11.78
N HIS A 276 -6.25 -7.21 12.48
CA HIS A 276 -6.05 -5.97 13.23
C HIS A 276 -5.54 -4.82 12.33
N LEU A 277 -6.28 -4.50 11.26
CA LEU A 277 -5.89 -3.52 10.24
C LEU A 277 -5.64 -2.10 10.80
N LYS A 278 -6.35 -1.72 11.87
CA LYS A 278 -6.13 -0.48 12.63
C LYS A 278 -4.72 -0.39 13.27
N ALA A 279 -3.97 -1.49 13.30
CA ALA A 279 -2.60 -1.62 13.82
C ALA A 279 -1.52 -1.83 12.73
N ILE A 280 -1.89 -1.85 11.44
CA ILE A 280 -0.90 -1.93 10.34
C ILE A 280 -0.04 -0.67 10.25
N GLY A 281 -0.61 0.50 10.54
CA GLY A 281 0.08 1.79 10.47
C GLY A 281 0.06 2.53 11.81
N GLN A 282 0.72 3.68 11.85
CA GLN A 282 0.81 4.51 13.05
C GLN A 282 -0.45 5.36 13.23
N LYS A 283 -1.06 5.37 14.42
CA LYS A 283 -2.16 6.29 14.73
C LYS A 283 -1.60 7.70 14.95
N ILE A 284 -2.22 8.69 14.34
CA ILE A 284 -1.68 10.07 14.33
C ILE A 284 -1.80 10.74 15.71
N LYS A 285 -2.85 10.43 16.48
CA LYS A 285 -3.04 10.95 17.86
C LYS A 285 -1.95 10.51 18.84
N GLU A 286 -1.35 9.34 18.62
CA GLU A 286 -0.26 8.82 19.47
C GLU A 286 1.02 9.63 19.25
N LEU A 287 1.31 10.06 18.02
CA LEU A 287 2.44 10.94 17.69
C LEU A 287 2.34 12.32 18.36
N ILE A 288 1.13 12.87 18.48
CA ILE A 288 0.87 14.14 19.19
C ILE A 288 1.16 14.00 20.69
N THR A 289 0.90 12.82 21.27
CA THR A 289 1.07 12.59 22.72
C THR A 289 2.55 12.56 23.13
N THR A 290 3.43 12.15 22.21
CA THR A 290 4.90 12.19 22.39
C THR A 290 5.43 13.63 22.46
N GLU A 291 4.82 14.57 21.71
CA GLU A 291 5.29 15.95 21.61
C GLU A 291 5.21 16.73 22.93
N LEU A 292 4.18 16.46 23.75
CA LEU A 292 4.01 17.04 25.08
C LEU A 292 5.11 16.67 26.09
N LYS A 293 6.04 15.76 25.73
CA LYS A 293 7.24 15.43 26.53
C LYS A 293 8.55 15.99 25.95
N ILE A 294 8.52 16.60 24.76
CA ILE A 294 9.73 16.95 23.98
C ILE A 294 9.86 18.47 23.74
N HIS A 295 8.83 19.26 24.06
CA HIS A 295 8.78 20.70 23.75
C HIS A 295 9.61 21.61 24.69
N ASP A 296 10.92 21.34 24.77
CA ASP A 296 11.95 22.26 25.25
C ASP A 296 13.11 22.31 24.23
N ASN A 297 13.65 23.52 23.96
CA ASN A 297 14.86 23.79 23.14
C ASN A 297 14.82 23.69 21.59
N THR A 298 14.14 24.66 20.95
CA THR A 298 14.66 25.56 19.87
C THR A 298 15.47 25.08 18.62
N LYS A 299 14.92 25.36 17.41
CA LYS A 299 15.49 26.09 16.21
C LYS A 299 16.83 25.66 15.55
N GLN A 300 17.07 25.66 14.21
CA GLN A 300 16.33 25.98 12.96
C GLN A 300 17.06 25.34 11.69
N PRO A 301 16.55 25.43 10.42
CA PRO A 301 16.92 24.50 9.29
C PRO A 301 17.50 25.08 7.93
N PHE A 302 17.82 24.14 6.98
CA PHE A 302 17.96 24.24 5.48
C PHE A 302 19.35 24.58 4.82
N PRO A 303 19.65 24.27 3.52
CA PRO A 303 18.75 24.01 2.33
C PRO A 303 19.11 22.89 1.27
N SER A 304 18.24 22.72 0.23
CA SER A 304 18.43 22.41 -1.25
C SER A 304 19.33 21.25 -1.78
N ILE A 305 19.14 20.56 -2.95
CA ILE A 305 18.10 20.30 -4.02
C ILE A 305 18.63 19.04 -4.86
N GLU A 306 18.20 18.42 -5.99
CA GLU A 306 17.42 18.70 -7.24
C GLU A 306 16.70 17.45 -7.89
N GLU A 307 17.33 16.71 -8.84
CA GLU A 307 16.83 15.56 -9.66
C GLU A 307 17.98 14.48 -9.79
N ILE A 308 17.94 13.32 -10.49
CA ILE A 308 17.44 12.98 -11.85
C ILE A 308 16.96 11.50 -12.01
N LYS A 309 15.68 11.32 -12.35
CA LYS A 309 15.03 10.18 -13.10
C LYS A 309 15.49 8.69 -12.94
N LYS A 310 14.64 7.92 -12.22
CA LYS A 310 13.73 6.86 -12.76
C LYS A 310 14.32 5.56 -13.41
N TRP A 311 14.08 4.39 -12.79
CA TRP A 311 13.32 3.19 -13.33
C TRP A 311 13.35 2.01 -12.31
N ASN A 312 12.31 1.15 -12.32
CA ASN A 312 12.12 -0.14 -11.60
C ASN A 312 12.38 -0.20 -10.08
N GLN A 313 11.48 -0.88 -9.36
CA GLN A 313 11.26 -0.63 -7.93
C GLN A 313 10.87 -1.89 -7.14
N GLU A 314 11.60 -2.18 -6.06
CA GLU A 314 11.15 -3.09 -4.99
C GLU A 314 10.58 -2.29 -3.81
N ARG A 315 9.74 -2.94 -2.99
CA ARG A 315 9.08 -2.29 -1.84
C ARG A 315 9.39 -2.98 -0.51
N VAL A 316 9.76 -2.17 0.47
CA VAL A 316 9.75 -2.53 1.90
C VAL A 316 8.56 -1.84 2.55
N VAL A 317 7.97 -2.45 3.57
CA VAL A 317 7.09 -1.78 4.53
C VAL A 317 7.77 -1.84 5.90
N ILE A 318 7.87 -0.68 6.53
CA ILE A 318 8.60 -0.46 7.79
C ILE A 318 7.76 0.48 8.65
N PHE A 319 7.60 0.13 9.92
CA PHE A 319 6.89 0.88 10.95
C PHE A 319 7.53 0.65 12.32
#